data_AF-A0A135UJ72-F1
#
_entry.id   AF-A0A135UJ72-F1
#
_cell.length_a   1.000
_cell.length_b   1.000
_cell.length_c   1.000
_cell.angle_alpha   90.00
_cell.angle_beta   90.00
_cell.angle_gamma   90.00
#
_symmetry.space_group_name_H-M   'P 1'
#
loop_
_entity.id
_entity.type
_entity.pdbx_description
1 polymer ?
#
loop_
_entity_poly.entity_id
_entity_poly.type
_entity_poly.pdbx_seq_one_letter_code
_entity_poly.pdbx_strand_id
1 'polypeptide(L)'
;MLLFCPNCANILTVSAYAGVRNRLECRTCPFEHAITEPIYSRRDFERKEREDVFGGPGEWDNADKARAQCPKDGCNGEEAAFFQVQIRSADEPMTTFYKCMSCGNRWREN
;
A
#
# COMPACT_ATOMS: atom_id res chain seq x y z
N MET A 1 8.11 19.42 9.07
CA MET A 1 7.93 20.49 8.07
C MET A 1 9.03 20.35 7.03
N LEU A 2 8.69 20.48 5.75
CA LEU A 2 9.67 20.54 4.66
C LEU A 2 9.93 22.02 4.35
N LEU A 3 11.21 22.41 4.30
CA LEU A 3 11.63 23.77 3.99
C LEU A 3 12.01 23.86 2.50
N PHE A 4 11.49 24.88 1.82
CA PHE A 4 11.69 25.11 0.40
C PHE A 4 12.51 26.38 0.18
N CYS A 5 13.29 26.40 -0.90
CA CYS A 5 14.02 27.59 -1.30
C CYS A 5 13.06 28.69 -1.82
N PRO A 6 13.16 29.95 -1.36
CA PRO A 6 12.29 31.03 -1.81
C PRO A 6 12.50 31.43 -3.28
N ASN A 7 13.66 31.11 -3.87
CA ASN A 7 14.01 31.53 -5.23
C ASN A 7 13.64 30.50 -6.31
N CYS A 8 13.74 29.20 -5.99
CA CYS A 8 13.53 28.13 -6.97
C CYS A 8 12.51 27.07 -6.55
N ALA A 9 11.86 27.26 -5.39
CA ALA A 9 10.86 26.34 -4.81
C ALA A 9 11.32 24.87 -4.67
N ASN A 10 12.63 24.60 -4.77
CA ASN A 10 13.19 23.27 -4.58
C ASN A 10 13.34 22.96 -3.09
N ILE A 11 13.28 21.66 -2.77
CA ILE A 11 13.54 21.17 -1.41
C ILE A 11 14.98 21.46 -1.00
N LEU A 12 15.16 21.94 0.24
CA LEU A 12 16.49 22.15 0.79
C LEU A 12 17.06 20.82 1.32
N THR A 13 18.34 20.59 1.04
CA THR A 13 19.07 19.40 1.50
C THR A 13 19.99 19.75 2.66
N VAL A 14 20.21 18.81 3.59
CA VAL A 14 21.12 19.02 4.73
C VAL A 14 22.56 18.85 4.26
N SER A 15 23.41 19.83 4.54
CA SER A 15 24.86 19.73 4.39
C SER A 15 25.60 20.23 5.64
N ALA A 16 26.81 19.72 5.86
CA ALA A 16 27.64 20.16 6.97
C ALA A 16 28.41 21.43 6.57
N TYR A 17 28.32 22.49 7.37
CA TYR A 17 29.14 23.68 7.21
C TYR A 17 30.32 23.65 8.17
N ALA A 18 31.54 23.60 7.62
CA ALA A 18 32.80 23.69 8.34
C ALA A 18 32.95 22.73 9.54
N GLY A 19 32.20 21.63 9.57
CA GLY A 19 32.24 20.62 10.64
C GLY A 19 31.63 21.04 11.99
N VAL A 20 31.08 22.26 12.11
CA VAL A 20 30.55 22.78 13.39
C VAL A 20 29.03 22.78 13.43
N ARG A 21 28.35 23.10 12.32
CA ARG A 21 26.88 23.17 12.25
C ARG A 21 26.33 22.67 10.92
N ASN A 22 25.12 22.12 10.97
CA ASN A 22 24.39 21.75 9.76
C ASN A 22 23.73 23.00 9.15
N ARG A 23 23.72 23.07 7.82
CA ARG A 23 22.98 24.06 7.04
C ARG A 23 22.04 23.35 6.06
N LEU A 24 21.04 24.08 5.60
CA LEU A 24 20.15 23.67 4.53
C LEU A 24 20.62 24.37 3.25
N GLU A 25 21.10 23.59 2.29
CA GLU A 25 21.56 24.08 0.98
C GLU A 25 20.59 23.68 -0.12
N CYS A 26 20.38 24.58 -1.06
CA CYS A 26 19.68 24.27 -2.30
C CYS A 26 20.65 23.67 -3.33
N ARG A 27 20.23 22.64 -4.07
CA ARG A 27 21.06 22.00 -5.11
C ARG A 27 21.06 22.73 -6.44
N THR A 28 20.12 23.65 -6.65
CA THR A 28 19.89 24.34 -7.93
C THR A 28 20.25 25.83 -7.87
N CYS A 29 20.37 26.43 -6.69
CA CYS A 29 20.74 27.83 -6.52
C CYS A 29 21.66 28.01 -5.30
N PRO A 30 22.41 29.11 -5.18
CA PRO A 30 23.37 29.34 -4.09
C PRO A 30 22.71 29.73 -2.76
N PHE A 31 21.42 29.41 -2.59
CA PHE A 31 20.70 29.71 -1.36
C PHE A 31 21.13 28.76 -0.24
N GLU A 32 21.57 29.35 0.87
CA GLU A 32 21.95 28.66 2.08
C GLU A 32 21.10 29.17 3.26
N HIS A 33 20.62 28.26 4.09
CA HIS A 33 19.88 28.57 5.31
C HIS A 33 20.54 27.87 6.49
N ALA A 34 21.06 28.66 7.44
CA ALA A 34 21.71 28.13 8.62
C ALA A 34 20.68 27.58 9.62
N ILE A 35 20.92 26.36 10.12
CA ILE A 35 20.07 25.76 11.15
C ILE A 35 20.52 26.33 12.51
N THR A 36 19.72 27.24 13.07
CA THR A 36 19.95 27.82 14.40
C THR A 36 19.38 26.96 15.52
N GLU A 37 18.24 26.33 15.27
CA GLU A 37 17.50 25.50 16.22
C GLU A 37 17.31 24.09 15.67
N PRO A 38 17.23 23.06 16.53
CA PRO A 38 17.00 21.70 16.09
C PRO A 38 15.61 21.56 15.44
N ILE A 39 15.59 21.27 14.14
CA ILE A 39 14.36 21.05 13.37
C ILE A 39 14.08 19.55 13.34
N TYR A 40 12.96 19.12 13.93
CA TYR A 40 12.48 17.74 13.85
C TYR A 40 11.01 17.71 13.44
N SER A 41 10.62 16.66 12.73
CA SER A 41 9.24 16.46 12.27
C SER A 41 8.93 14.99 12.33
N ARG A 42 8.68 14.49 13.54
CA ARG A 42 8.19 13.12 13.74
C ARG A 42 6.67 13.14 13.69
N ARG A 43 6.10 12.30 12.84
CA ARG A 43 4.69 11.94 12.88
C ARG A 43 4.63 10.45 13.07
N ASP A 44 3.95 10.00 14.12
CA ASP A 44 3.66 8.59 14.29
C ASP A 44 2.41 8.31 13.45
N PHE A 45 2.58 7.51 12.40
CA PHE A 45 1.47 7.08 11.56
C PHE A 45 0.85 5.84 12.20
N GLU A 46 -0.44 5.92 12.52
CA GLU A 46 -1.20 4.71 12.82
C GLU A 46 -1.22 3.84 11.56
N ARG A 47 -0.88 2.57 11.73
CA ARG A 47 -0.94 1.62 10.62
C ARG A 47 -2.41 1.40 10.31
N LYS A 48 -2.89 1.97 9.19
CA LYS A 48 -4.21 1.66 8.67
C LYS A 48 -4.33 0.14 8.56
N GLU A 49 -5.35 -0.44 9.19
CA GLU A 49 -5.63 -1.86 9.01
C GLU A 49 -5.83 -2.10 7.51
N ARG A 50 -5.20 -3.16 7.01
CA ARG A 50 -5.32 -3.53 5.60
C ARG A 50 -6.76 -3.99 5.42
N GLU A 51 -7.60 -3.09 4.90
CA GLU A 51 -8.94 -3.45 4.45
C GLU A 51 -8.79 -4.64 3.51
N ASP A 52 -9.54 -5.70 3.80
CA ASP A 52 -9.59 -6.85 2.93
C ASP A 52 -10.08 -6.36 1.57
N VAL A 53 -9.31 -6.62 0.51
CA VAL A 53 -9.55 -6.05 -0.83
C VAL A 53 -10.92 -6.49 -1.41
N PHE A 54 -11.50 -7.52 -0.81
CA PHE A 54 -12.78 -8.11 -1.17
C PHE A 54 -13.87 -7.89 -0.12
N GLY A 55 -13.57 -6.97 0.80
CA GLY A 55 -14.49 -6.27 1.67
C GLY A 55 -15.26 -7.11 2.70
N GLY A 56 -16.12 -6.40 3.40
CA GLY A 56 -16.75 -6.76 4.66
C GLY A 56 -17.85 -7.82 4.57
N PRO A 57 -18.66 -7.99 5.63
CA PRO A 57 -19.73 -8.97 5.67
C PRO A 57 -20.83 -8.61 4.65
N GLY A 58 -20.86 -9.32 3.51
CA GLY A 58 -21.92 -9.23 2.49
C GLY A 58 -21.43 -9.11 1.05
N GLU A 59 -20.15 -8.81 0.81
CA GLU A 59 -19.64 -8.59 -0.57
C GLU A 59 -19.60 -9.84 -1.45
N TRP A 60 -19.72 -11.02 -0.86
CA TRP A 60 -19.77 -12.29 -1.59
C TRP A 60 -21.20 -12.72 -1.94
N ASP A 61 -22.23 -12.01 -1.49
CA ASP A 61 -23.63 -12.42 -1.71
C ASP A 61 -24.07 -12.18 -3.17
N ASN A 62 -23.47 -11.20 -3.83
CA ASN A 62 -23.70 -10.88 -5.25
C ASN A 62 -22.64 -11.48 -6.18
N ALA A 63 -21.67 -12.23 -5.65
CA ALA A 63 -20.62 -12.82 -6.47
C ALA A 63 -21.14 -14.02 -7.26
N ASP A 64 -20.63 -14.20 -8.48
CA ASP A 64 -20.98 -15.34 -9.32
C ASP A 64 -20.57 -16.64 -8.66
N LYS A 65 -21.40 -17.67 -8.84
CA LYS A 65 -21.20 -18.99 -8.23
C LYS A 65 -20.74 -19.98 -9.29
N ALA A 66 -19.69 -20.73 -8.98
CA ALA A 66 -19.18 -21.81 -9.80
C ALA A 66 -19.15 -23.12 -9.01
N ARG A 67 -19.20 -24.24 -9.74
CA ARG A 67 -18.93 -25.56 -9.16
C ARG A 67 -17.43 -25.71 -9.00
N ALA A 68 -16.96 -25.63 -7.76
CA ALA A 68 -15.55 -25.80 -7.40
C ALA A 68 -15.46 -26.52 -6.04
N GLN A 69 -14.71 -27.62 -6.00
CA GLN A 69 -14.51 -28.39 -4.78
C GLN A 69 -13.63 -27.61 -3.80
N CYS A 70 -14.09 -27.49 -2.55
CA CYS A 70 -13.30 -26.83 -1.52
C CYS A 70 -12.02 -27.63 -1.21
N PRO A 71 -10.83 -26.99 -1.20
CA PRO A 71 -9.56 -27.67 -0.87
C PRO A 71 -9.35 -27.88 0.64
N LYS A 72 -10.32 -27.49 1.49
CA LYS A 72 -10.19 -27.57 2.94
C LYS A 72 -10.51 -28.99 3.42
N ASP A 73 -9.59 -29.57 4.19
CA ASP A 73 -9.81 -30.86 4.84
C ASP A 73 -11.06 -30.83 5.73
N GLY A 74 -11.99 -31.75 5.46
CA GLY A 74 -13.27 -31.85 6.17
C GLY A 74 -14.41 -31.02 5.58
N CYS A 75 -14.22 -30.36 4.43
CA CYS A 75 -15.30 -29.70 3.70
C CYS A 75 -15.52 -30.33 2.32
N ASN A 76 -16.68 -30.95 2.12
CA ASN A 76 -17.10 -31.52 0.83
C ASN A 76 -18.04 -30.58 0.05
N GLY A 77 -17.87 -29.26 0.21
CA GLY A 77 -18.66 -28.29 -0.55
C GLY A 77 -18.23 -28.26 -2.01
N GLU A 78 -19.20 -28.42 -2.93
CA GLU A 78 -18.98 -28.38 -4.38
C GLU A 78 -19.27 -27.00 -5.01
N GLU A 79 -19.78 -26.05 -4.23
CA GLU A 79 -20.14 -24.70 -4.69
C GLU A 79 -19.28 -23.63 -4.02
N ALA A 80 -18.71 -22.75 -4.85
CA ALA A 80 -17.92 -21.62 -4.41
C ALA A 80 -18.33 -20.34 -5.15
N ALA A 81 -18.43 -19.24 -4.43
CA ALA A 81 -18.49 -17.91 -5.03
C ALA A 81 -17.09 -17.55 -5.53
N PHE A 82 -16.98 -16.94 -6.72
CA PHE A 82 -15.71 -16.57 -7.31
C PHE A 82 -15.69 -15.13 -7.79
N PHE A 83 -14.50 -14.55 -7.84
CA PHE A 83 -14.24 -13.29 -8.52
C PHE A 83 -12.88 -13.34 -9.21
N GLN A 84 -12.76 -12.61 -10.32
CA GLN A 84 -11.54 -12.53 -11.12
C GLN A 84 -11.01 -11.11 -11.06
N VAL A 85 -9.74 -10.96 -10.69
CA VAL A 85 -9.07 -9.65 -10.65
C VAL A 85 -7.73 -9.72 -11.37
N GLN A 86 -7.51 -8.75 -12.24
CA GLN A 86 -6.22 -8.54 -12.88
C GLN A 86 -5.26 -7.84 -11.91
N ILE A 87 -4.48 -8.65 -11.18
CA ILE A 87 -3.47 -8.14 -10.24
C ILE A 87 -2.07 -8.01 -10.88
N ARG A 88 -1.93 -8.39 -12.17
CA ARG A 88 -0.65 -8.47 -12.89
C ARG A 88 -0.73 -7.76 -14.25
N SER A 89 0.39 -7.72 -14.97
CA SER A 89 0.49 -7.19 -16.34
C SER A 89 -0.60 -7.79 -17.24
N ALA A 90 -1.03 -7.03 -18.25
CA ALA A 90 -2.13 -7.44 -19.15
C ALA A 90 -1.85 -8.74 -19.95
N ASP A 91 -0.59 -9.14 -20.04
CA ASP A 91 -0.16 -10.35 -20.75
C ASP A 91 -0.35 -11.65 -19.92
N GLU A 92 -0.65 -11.53 -18.62
CA GLU A 92 -0.90 -12.69 -17.74
C GLU A 92 -2.40 -12.90 -17.52
N PRO A 93 -2.86 -14.17 -17.37
CA PRO A 93 -4.26 -14.47 -17.13
C PRO A 93 -4.73 -13.89 -15.79
N MET A 94 -6.04 -13.63 -15.70
CA MET A 94 -6.67 -13.09 -14.49
C MET A 94 -6.55 -14.07 -13.32
N THR A 95 -6.22 -13.55 -12.13
CA THR A 95 -6.21 -14.37 -10.92
C THR A 95 -7.64 -14.54 -10.40
N THR A 96 -8.07 -15.79 -10.22
CA THR A 96 -9.39 -16.13 -9.69
C THR A 96 -9.29 -16.39 -8.19
N PHE A 97 -10.22 -15.84 -7.42
CA PHE A 97 -10.33 -16.14 -6.00
C PHE A 97 -11.69 -16.75 -5.74
N TYR A 98 -11.70 -17.74 -4.85
CA TYR A 98 -12.88 -18.49 -4.49
C TYR A 98 -13.17 -18.35 -2.99
N LYS A 99 -14.44 -18.43 -2.64
CA LYS A 99 -14.94 -18.62 -1.28
C LYS A 99 -15.95 -19.75 -1.27
N CYS A 100 -15.68 -20.77 -0.46
CA CYS A 100 -16.62 -21.88 -0.28
C CYS A 100 -17.90 -21.39 0.40
N MET A 101 -19.05 -21.75 -0.15
CA MET A 101 -20.35 -21.41 0.42
C MET A 101 -20.65 -22.20 1.70
N SER A 102 -20.07 -23.39 1.87
CA SER A 102 -20.32 -24.26 3.03
C SER A 102 -19.44 -23.93 4.24
N CYS A 103 -18.15 -23.66 4.05
CA CYS A 103 -17.20 -23.45 5.16
C CYS A 103 -16.58 -22.05 5.22
N GLY A 104 -16.86 -21.19 4.23
CA GLY A 104 -16.29 -19.84 4.16
C GLY A 104 -14.79 -19.78 3.87
N ASN A 105 -14.14 -20.92 3.61
CA ASN A 105 -12.71 -20.95 3.26
C ASN A 105 -12.46 -20.20 1.96
N ARG A 106 -11.39 -19.39 1.93
CA ARG A 106 -11.00 -18.63 0.76
C ARG A 106 -9.70 -19.19 0.19
N TRP A 107 -9.65 -19.40 -1.12
CA TRP A 107 -8.42 -19.81 -1.81
C TRP A 107 -8.28 -19.06 -3.12
N ARG A 108 -7.08 -19.09 -3.68
CA ARG A 108 -6.75 -18.46 -4.96
C ARG A 108 -6.34 -19.51 -5.97
N GLU A 109 -6.72 -19.31 -7.22
CA GLU A 109 -6.32 -20.11 -8.37
C GLU A 109 -5.82 -19.16 -9.46
N ASN A 110 -4.73 -19.55 -10.12
CA ASN A 110 -4.06 -18.75 -11.14
C ASN A 110 -3.84 -19.58 -12.40
#